data_AF-A0A9P5EP86-F1
#
_entry.id   AF-A0A9P5EP86-F1
#
_cell.length_a   1.000
_cell.length_b   1.000
_cell.length_c   1.000
_cell.angle_alpha   90.00
_cell.angle_beta   90.00
_cell.angle_gamma   90.00
#
_symmetry.space_group_name_H-M   'P 1'
#
loop_
_entity.id
_entity.type
_entity.pdbx_description
1 polymer ?
#
loop_
_entity_poly.entity_id
_entity_poly.type
_entity_poly.pdbx_seq_one_letter_code
_entity_poly.pdbx_strand_id
1 'polypeptide(L)'
;MRAFTTIAAALLVAGAQAAPALESRQVIYGCYFSGDGIVDQYISVGHDEDIPGKTKTWHLDCGTTSSQLVPGVFAKCTVDGKAPFGITGHDATNINCPIA
;
A
#
# COMPACT_ATOMS: atom_id res chain seq x y z
N MET A 1 -72.47 17.56 6.58
CA MET A 1 -71.74 17.86 5.32
C MET A 1 -71.56 19.36 5.17
N ARG A 2 -70.37 19.89 5.45
CA ARG A 2 -69.91 21.23 5.02
C ARG A 2 -68.39 21.30 4.98
N ALA A 3 -67.91 21.72 3.81
CA ALA A 3 -66.69 22.46 3.47
C ALA A 3 -65.29 21.85 3.69
N PHE A 4 -64.62 21.73 2.54
CA PHE A 4 -63.22 21.51 2.23
C PHE A 4 -62.25 22.49 2.91
N THR A 5 -61.06 22.02 3.27
CA THR A 5 -59.80 22.75 3.11
C THR A 5 -58.63 21.77 3.03
N THR A 6 -58.01 21.75 1.86
CA THR A 6 -56.74 21.13 1.49
C THR A 6 -55.61 21.67 2.37
N ILE A 7 -54.74 20.81 2.91
CA ILE A 7 -53.38 21.19 3.31
C ILE A 7 -52.42 20.20 2.69
N ALA A 8 -51.78 20.64 1.61
CA ALA A 8 -50.59 20.01 1.08
C ALA A 8 -49.45 20.23 2.09
N ALA A 9 -49.01 19.16 2.75
CA ALA A 9 -47.78 19.20 3.53
C ALA A 9 -46.61 19.01 2.56
N ALA A 10 -45.89 20.11 2.34
CA ALA A 10 -44.72 20.20 1.49
C ALA A 10 -43.60 19.25 1.93
N LEU A 11 -42.83 18.82 0.93
CA LEU A 11 -41.62 18.02 1.03
C LEU A 11 -40.66 18.50 2.12
N LEU A 12 -40.20 17.57 2.95
CA LEU A 12 -38.84 17.62 3.49
C LEU A 12 -38.20 16.27 3.16
N VAL A 13 -37.72 16.16 1.91
CA VAL A 13 -36.63 15.23 1.60
C VAL A 13 -35.42 15.79 2.34
N ALA A 14 -35.31 15.45 3.62
CA ALA A 14 -34.08 15.63 4.36
C ALA A 14 -33.06 14.76 3.62
N GLY A 15 -32.23 15.41 2.81
CA GLY A 15 -31.10 14.78 2.19
C GLY A 15 -30.31 14.12 3.30
N ALA A 16 -30.38 12.80 3.38
CA ALA A 16 -29.31 12.03 3.95
C ALA A 16 -28.10 12.40 3.09
N GLN A 17 -27.34 13.40 3.55
CA GLN A 17 -25.96 13.54 3.14
C GLN A 17 -25.36 12.21 3.57
N ALA A 18 -25.29 11.27 2.62
CA ALA A 18 -24.37 10.16 2.74
C ALA A 18 -23.04 10.85 3.01
N ALA A 19 -22.62 10.83 4.27
CA ALA A 19 -21.29 11.29 4.63
C ALA A 19 -20.38 10.59 3.62
N PRO A 20 -19.48 11.32 2.94
CA PRO A 20 -18.57 10.69 2.01
C PRO A 20 -17.96 9.53 2.78
N ALA A 21 -18.25 8.30 2.35
CA ALA A 21 -17.59 7.14 2.91
C ALA A 21 -16.11 7.45 2.67
N LEU A 22 -15.37 7.70 3.76
CA LEU A 22 -13.92 7.66 3.71
C LEU A 22 -13.65 6.25 3.21
N GLU A 23 -13.45 6.11 1.89
CA GLU A 23 -12.87 4.91 1.34
C GLU A 23 -11.54 4.78 2.07
N SER A 24 -11.52 3.91 3.08
CA SER A 24 -10.32 3.48 3.75
C SER A 24 -9.58 2.65 2.71
N ARG A 25 -8.96 3.34 1.76
CA ARG A 25 -8.15 2.74 0.73
C ARG A 25 -6.93 2.22 1.47
N GLN A 26 -6.90 0.92 1.71
CA GLN A 26 -5.77 0.26 2.33
C GLN A 26 -4.54 0.57 1.48
N VAL A 27 -3.60 1.33 2.03
CA VAL A 27 -2.32 1.60 1.37
C VAL A 27 -1.49 0.33 1.51
N ILE A 28 -1.28 -0.36 0.39
CA ILE A 28 -0.42 -1.53 0.32
C ILE A 28 0.97 -1.05 -0.08
N TYR A 29 1.93 -1.21 0.83
CA TYR A 29 3.34 -0.92 0.55
C TYR A 29 4.04 -2.17 -0.01
N GLY A 30 5.19 -1.98 -0.66
CA GLY A 30 5.96 -3.07 -1.24
C GLY A 30 7.43 -2.73 -1.50
N CYS A 31 8.16 -3.74 -1.96
CA CYS A 31 9.59 -3.70 -2.17
C CYS A 31 9.93 -4.25 -3.56
N TYR A 32 10.75 -3.53 -4.32
CA TYR A 32 11.30 -3.98 -5.60
C TYR A 32 12.75 -4.39 -5.42
N PHE A 33 13.06 -5.66 -5.69
CA PHE A 33 14.40 -6.21 -5.56
C PHE A 33 15.09 -6.30 -6.92
N SER A 34 16.30 -5.76 -6.99
CA SER A 34 17.10 -5.74 -8.22
C SER A 34 18.57 -5.97 -7.91
N GLY A 35 19.21 -6.87 -8.67
CA GLY A 35 20.61 -7.27 -8.51
C GLY A 35 20.79 -8.78 -8.70
N ASP A 36 22.04 -9.22 -8.88
CA ASP A 36 22.39 -10.61 -9.22
C ASP A 36 21.54 -11.23 -10.36
N GLY A 37 21.19 -10.45 -11.38
CA GLY A 37 20.36 -10.92 -12.51
C GLY A 37 18.85 -10.95 -12.26
N ILE A 38 18.38 -10.64 -11.05
CA ILE A 38 16.98 -10.37 -10.73
C ILE A 38 16.68 -8.91 -11.08
N VAL A 39 15.55 -8.67 -11.76
CA VAL A 39 15.15 -7.35 -12.26
C VAL A 39 13.75 -7.02 -11.76
N ASP A 40 13.65 -5.99 -10.92
CA ASP A 40 12.42 -5.40 -10.39
C ASP A 40 11.43 -6.44 -9.86
N GLN A 41 11.95 -7.43 -9.12
CA GLN A 41 11.12 -8.42 -8.46
C GLN A 41 10.32 -7.75 -7.34
N TYR A 42 9.01 -7.65 -7.52
CA TYR A 42 8.11 -7.08 -6.53
C TYR A 42 7.76 -8.10 -5.46
N ILE A 43 7.81 -7.68 -4.20
CA ILE A 43 7.28 -8.41 -3.05
C ILE A 43 6.43 -7.44 -2.23
N SER A 44 5.18 -7.83 -1.96
CA SER A 44 4.28 -7.05 -1.13
C SER A 44 4.73 -7.09 0.33
N VAL A 45 4.55 -6.00 1.06
CA VAL A 45 4.86 -5.97 2.49
C VAL A 45 4.14 -7.09 3.25
N GLY A 46 4.84 -7.71 4.19
CA GLY A 46 4.40 -8.87 4.98
C GLY A 46 4.72 -10.22 4.34
N HIS A 47 5.45 -10.24 3.23
CA HIS A 47 5.81 -11.46 2.51
C HIS A 47 7.32 -11.54 2.26
N ASP A 48 7.77 -12.77 2.08
CA ASP A 48 9.12 -13.15 1.68
C ASP A 48 9.07 -14.21 0.59
N GLU A 49 10.09 -14.23 -0.26
CA GLU A 49 10.22 -15.19 -1.36
C GLU A 49 11.68 -15.60 -1.56
N ASP A 50 11.90 -16.87 -1.90
CA ASP A 50 13.21 -17.38 -2.34
C ASP A 50 13.30 -17.30 -3.87
N ILE A 51 14.15 -16.41 -4.39
CA ILE A 51 14.26 -16.12 -5.82
C ILE A 51 15.63 -16.56 -6.36
N PRO A 52 15.68 -17.39 -7.43
CA PRO A 52 16.94 -17.77 -8.04
C PRO A 52 17.57 -16.57 -8.75
N GLY A 53 18.72 -16.13 -8.26
CA GLY A 53 19.62 -15.20 -8.94
C GLY A 53 20.62 -15.92 -9.83
N LYS A 54 21.54 -15.15 -10.41
CA LYS A 54 22.61 -15.65 -11.28
C LYS A 54 23.67 -16.44 -10.51
N THR A 55 23.99 -16.02 -9.28
CA THR A 55 25.04 -16.66 -8.48
C THR A 55 24.49 -17.66 -7.46
N LYS A 56 23.31 -17.41 -6.92
CA LYS A 56 22.63 -18.28 -5.95
C LYS A 56 21.14 -17.94 -5.84
N THR A 57 20.39 -18.73 -5.09
CA THR A 57 19.06 -18.34 -4.60
C THR A 57 19.20 -17.35 -3.46
N TRP A 58 18.40 -16.29 -3.51
CA TRP A 58 18.34 -15.24 -2.50
C TRP A 58 17.03 -15.33 -1.74
N HIS A 59 17.09 -15.13 -0.43
CA HIS A 59 15.90 -14.96 0.40
C HIS A 59 15.58 -13.47 0.49
N LEU A 60 14.47 -13.05 -0.14
CA LEU A 60 14.07 -11.66 -0.27
C LEU A 60 12.83 -11.42 0.60
N ASP A 61 12.92 -10.51 1.57
CA ASP A 61 11.84 -10.24 2.52
C ASP A 61 11.43 -8.76 2.45
N CYS A 62 10.13 -8.52 2.31
CA CYS A 62 9.54 -7.19 2.39
C CYS A 62 8.71 -7.08 3.67
N GLY A 63 9.26 -6.44 4.70
CA GLY A 63 8.61 -6.26 5.99
C GLY A 63 7.93 -4.90 6.17
N THR A 64 7.11 -4.79 7.22
CA THR A 64 6.61 -3.50 7.72
C THR A 64 7.64 -2.83 8.64
N THR A 65 7.61 -1.51 8.72
CA THR A 65 8.42 -0.73 9.66
C THR A 65 7.66 0.50 10.16
N SER A 66 7.89 0.89 11.42
CA SER A 66 7.41 2.16 11.97
C SER A 66 8.36 3.33 11.65
N SER A 67 9.61 3.03 11.33
CA SER A 67 10.61 4.01 10.89
C SER A 67 10.60 4.14 9.38
N GLN A 68 10.53 5.36 8.87
CA GLN A 68 10.54 5.65 7.44
C GLN A 68 11.98 5.74 6.93
N LEU A 69 12.47 4.66 6.29
CA LEU A 69 13.72 4.69 5.51
C LEU A 69 13.59 5.61 4.29
N VAL A 70 12.41 5.58 3.66
CA VAL A 70 11.99 6.48 2.60
C VAL A 70 10.78 7.26 3.11
N PRO A 71 10.77 8.61 3.01
CA PRO A 71 9.66 9.41 3.48
C PRO A 71 8.31 8.97 2.91
N GLY A 72 7.32 8.75 3.78
CA GLY A 72 5.97 8.34 3.38
C GLY A 72 5.79 6.85 3.08
N VAL A 73 6.85 6.04 3.13
CA VAL A 73 6.77 4.59 2.89
C VAL A 73 7.11 3.82 4.17
N PHE A 74 6.20 2.95 4.60
CA PHE A 74 6.34 2.14 5.83
C PHE A 74 6.72 0.68 5.51
N ALA A 75 7.56 0.51 4.50
CA ALA A 75 8.17 -0.76 4.11
C ALA A 75 9.65 -0.77 4.50
N LYS A 76 10.17 -1.96 4.82
CA LYS A 76 11.59 -2.26 4.91
C LYS A 76 11.85 -3.53 4.10
N CYS A 77 13.07 -3.71 3.62
CA CYS A 77 13.45 -4.95 2.97
C CYS A 77 14.72 -5.53 3.56
N THR A 78 14.84 -6.85 3.46
CA THR A 78 16.08 -7.55 3.73
C THR A 78 16.41 -8.52 2.59
N VAL A 79 17.71 -8.72 2.37
CA VAL A 79 18.28 -9.70 1.44
C VAL A 79 19.11 -10.65 2.31
N ASP A 80 18.74 -11.92 2.33
CA ASP A 80 19.27 -12.94 3.26
C ASP A 80 19.26 -12.48 4.73
N GLY A 81 18.17 -11.85 5.14
CA GLY A 81 17.97 -11.35 6.51
C GLY A 81 18.82 -10.11 6.87
N LYS A 82 19.52 -9.51 5.90
CA LYS A 82 20.31 -8.28 6.10
C LYS A 82 19.69 -7.11 5.36
N ALA A 83 19.68 -5.94 5.99
CA ALA A 83 19.25 -4.71 5.32
C ALA A 83 20.26 -4.35 4.21
N PRO A 84 19.84 -4.25 2.94
CA PRO A 84 20.73 -3.89 1.85
C PRO A 84 21.14 -2.41 1.96
N PHE A 85 22.32 -2.09 1.43
CA PHE A 85 22.77 -0.70 1.32
C PHE A 85 22.12 -0.03 0.10
N GLY A 86 21.82 1.26 0.19
CA GLY A 86 21.29 2.03 -0.95
C GLY A 86 19.79 1.85 -1.24
N ILE A 87 18.99 1.53 -0.22
CA ILE A 87 17.52 1.56 -0.33
C ILE A 87 17.07 2.96 -0.75
N THR A 88 16.20 3.04 -1.76
CA THR A 88 15.64 4.30 -2.27
C THR A 88 14.13 4.19 -2.47
N GLY A 89 13.45 5.32 -2.71
CA GLY A 89 12.04 5.29 -3.10
C GLY A 89 11.88 4.80 -4.54
N HIS A 90 10.87 3.96 -4.79
CA HIS A 90 10.44 3.56 -6.13
C HIS A 90 9.26 4.43 -6.58
N ASP A 91 8.21 4.49 -5.75
CA ASP A 91 7.02 5.31 -5.95
C ASP A 91 6.44 5.75 -4.60
N ALA A 92 5.19 6.24 -4.57
CA ALA A 92 4.53 6.73 -3.36
C ALA A 92 4.35 5.69 -2.25
N THR A 93 4.41 4.40 -2.58
CA THR A 93 4.12 3.28 -1.67
C THR A 93 5.21 2.21 -1.67
N ASN A 94 6.21 2.30 -2.55
CA ASN A 94 7.19 1.25 -2.74
C ASN A 94 8.63 1.75 -2.61
N ILE A 95 9.51 0.85 -2.16
CA ILE A 95 10.96 1.08 -2.08
C ILE A 95 11.71 0.18 -3.05
N ASN A 96 12.89 0.63 -3.49
CA ASN A 96 13.87 -0.19 -4.21
C ASN A 96 14.87 -0.80 -3.22
N CYS A 97 15.17 -2.07 -3.40
CA CYS A 97 15.96 -2.92 -2.52
C CYS A 97 17.09 -3.61 -3.31
N PRO A 98 18.31 -3.08 -3.27
CA PRO A 98 19.42 -3.66 -4.01
C PRO A 98 19.82 -5.05 -3.48
N ILE A 99 20.09 -5.99 -4.39
CA ILE A 99 20.74 -7.28 -4.09
C ILE A 99 22.23 -7.12 -4.40
N ALA A 100 23.09 -7.36 -3.40
CA ALA A 100 24.54 -7.19 -3.47
C ALA A 100 25.30 -8.47 -3.09
#